data_AF-A0A534RAB0-F1
#
_entry.id   AF-A0A534RAB0-F1
#
_cell.length_a   1.000
_cell.length_b   1.000
_cell.length_c   1.000
_cell.angle_alpha   90.00
_cell.angle_beta   90.00
_cell.angle_gamma   90.00
#
_symmetry.space_group_name_H-M   'P 1'
#
loop_
_entity.id
_entity.type
_entity.pdbx_description
1 polymer ?
#
loop_
_entity_poly.entity_id
_entity_poly.type
_entity_poly.pdbx_seq_one_letter_code
_entity_poly.pdbx_strand_id
1 'polypeptide(L)'
;MTRARPILLAIVAWALLSLSPRTAPAQPINDHLKCYKVKDPLRLSGVVDLNGPQYGLEPNCKISRPLLFCVPVVKTVKSAFDTSTNPPTPITPQPVPGPDPGDRICYRISCPPGPSISQLVTDQFGTRGVTGIGKGFHFQAFMLCTPAVKGAFPTTSTTTTSTTTTTTTTTIAGCSPVGTACAGPCPNPADVCFLSSAGCACGCGVDASGVCGGTCPNPNDVCTQPSGAVCGCYPHCGPAQFPTCNGNCPPGFNCVQDAANSTCFCQ
;
A
#
# COMPACT_ATOMS: atom_id res chain seq x y z
N MET A 1 -31.80 -17.88 74.65
CA MET A 1 -30.81 -16.82 74.35
C MET A 1 -29.76 -17.44 73.42
N THR A 2 -30.06 -17.56 72.13
CA THR A 2 -29.64 -16.69 71.01
C THR A 2 -28.14 -16.57 70.74
N ARG A 3 -27.78 -16.90 69.49
CA ARG A 3 -26.62 -16.49 68.66
C ARG A 3 -25.31 -17.26 68.88
N ALA A 4 -24.49 -17.52 67.86
CA ALA A 4 -24.61 -17.47 66.40
C ALA A 4 -23.37 -18.21 65.84
N ARG A 5 -23.52 -18.93 64.73
CA ARG A 5 -22.39 -19.37 63.89
C ARG A 5 -21.96 -18.20 62.99
N PRO A 6 -20.66 -18.03 62.70
CA PRO A 6 -20.25 -17.53 61.40
C PRO A 6 -19.44 -18.59 60.66
N ILE A 7 -20.10 -19.20 59.68
CA ILE A 7 -19.52 -19.70 58.45
C ILE A 7 -19.20 -18.47 57.57
N LEU A 8 -18.12 -18.54 56.81
CA LEU A 8 -17.68 -17.71 55.67
C LEU A 8 -16.33 -17.03 55.91
N LEU A 9 -15.26 -17.72 55.51
CA LEU A 9 -14.01 -17.11 55.07
C LEU A 9 -13.30 -18.11 54.14
N ALA A 10 -13.83 -18.23 52.93
CA ALA A 10 -13.12 -18.78 51.77
C ALA A 10 -13.83 -18.24 50.53
N ILE A 11 -13.08 -18.02 49.44
CA ILE A 11 -13.53 -17.45 48.15
C ILE A 11 -13.38 -15.92 48.03
N VAL A 12 -12.16 -15.38 48.13
CA VAL A 12 -11.75 -14.18 47.36
C VAL A 12 -10.24 -14.28 47.04
N ALA A 13 -9.82 -15.28 46.26
CA ALA A 13 -8.42 -15.38 45.80
C ALA A 13 -8.28 -16.11 44.44
N TRP A 14 -9.30 -16.04 43.57
CA TRP A 14 -9.32 -16.73 42.27
C TRP A 14 -9.78 -15.81 41.13
N ALA A 15 -9.34 -14.55 41.14
CA ALA A 15 -9.65 -13.60 40.05
C ALA A 15 -8.42 -12.78 39.58
N LEU A 16 -7.20 -13.28 39.82
CA LEU A 16 -5.95 -12.66 39.38
C LEU A 16 -5.12 -13.57 38.47
N LEU A 17 -5.73 -14.63 37.91
CA LEU A 17 -5.07 -15.48 36.92
C LEU A 17 -5.37 -14.99 35.50
N SER A 18 -4.28 -14.69 34.78
CA SER A 18 -4.13 -14.74 33.32
C SER A 18 -4.56 -13.54 32.46
N LEU A 19 -3.99 -12.36 32.71
CA LEU A 19 -3.65 -11.44 31.61
C LEU A 19 -2.17 -11.63 31.25
N SER A 20 -1.83 -12.76 30.63
CA SER A 20 -0.55 -12.87 29.92
C SER A 20 -0.72 -12.15 28.57
N PRO A 21 0.15 -11.17 28.22
CA PRO A 21 0.11 -10.56 26.91
C PRO A 21 0.30 -11.67 25.87
N ARG A 22 -0.72 -11.87 25.03
CA ARG A 22 -0.59 -12.72 23.84
C ARG A 22 0.38 -11.99 22.92
N THR A 23 1.64 -12.42 22.90
CA THR A 23 2.53 -12.14 21.79
C THR A 23 1.91 -12.80 20.57
N ALA A 24 1.19 -12.02 19.76
CA ALA A 24 0.77 -12.47 18.46
C ALA A 24 2.04 -12.87 17.70
N PRO A 25 2.16 -14.12 17.20
CA PRO A 25 3.29 -14.48 16.37
C PRO A 25 3.31 -13.54 15.17
N ALA A 26 4.44 -12.85 14.97
CA ALA A 26 4.65 -12.04 13.78
C ALA A 26 4.37 -12.92 12.56
N GLN A 27 3.41 -12.50 11.74
CA GLN A 27 3.05 -13.24 10.54
C GLN A 27 4.30 -13.33 9.65
N PRO A 28 4.54 -14.48 8.98
CA PRO A 28 5.64 -14.59 8.03
C PRO A 28 5.50 -13.50 6.96
N ILE A 29 6.50 -12.63 6.84
CA ILE A 29 6.52 -11.58 5.83
C ILE A 29 6.93 -12.24 4.51
N ASN A 30 6.02 -12.26 3.52
CA ASN A 30 6.28 -12.77 2.17
C ASN A 30 6.97 -11.71 1.30
N ASP A 31 8.13 -11.19 1.72
CA ASP A 31 8.84 -10.13 1.01
C ASP A 31 9.93 -10.66 0.04
N HIS A 32 10.23 -11.96 0.07
CA HIS A 32 11.16 -12.58 -0.88
C HIS A 32 10.45 -13.10 -2.12
N LEU A 33 11.16 -13.13 -3.25
CA LEU A 33 10.70 -13.73 -4.50
C LEU A 33 11.50 -14.99 -4.84
N LYS A 34 10.80 -16.05 -5.27
CA LYS A 34 11.40 -17.21 -5.96
C LYS A 34 10.99 -17.20 -7.42
N CYS A 35 11.98 -17.19 -8.31
CA CYS A 35 11.76 -17.12 -9.75
C CYS A 35 11.97 -18.46 -10.44
N TYR A 36 11.10 -18.78 -11.38
CA TYR A 36 11.15 -19.96 -12.25
C TYR A 36 11.41 -19.52 -13.69
N LYS A 37 12.27 -20.25 -14.40
CA LYS A 37 12.41 -20.08 -15.85
C LYS A 37 11.11 -20.54 -16.51
N VAL A 38 10.53 -19.68 -17.35
CA VAL A 38 9.26 -19.98 -18.03
C VAL A 38 9.42 -19.98 -19.55
N LYS A 39 8.57 -20.76 -20.19
CA LYS A 39 8.32 -20.70 -21.63
C LYS A 39 6.97 -20.05 -21.82
N ASP A 40 6.97 -18.85 -22.36
CA ASP A 40 5.76 -18.07 -22.59
C ASP A 40 5.37 -18.14 -24.08
N PRO A 41 4.08 -18.38 -24.41
CA PRO A 41 3.61 -18.36 -25.79
C PRO A 41 3.66 -16.97 -26.43
N LEU A 42 3.66 -15.90 -25.64
CA LEU A 42 3.73 -14.52 -26.11
C LEU A 42 5.12 -14.21 -26.68
N ARG A 43 5.14 -13.86 -27.97
CA ARG A 43 6.35 -13.38 -28.66
C ARG A 43 6.46 -11.87 -28.57
N LEU A 44 6.69 -11.36 -27.36
CA LEU A 44 6.85 -9.92 -27.14
C LEU A 44 8.16 -9.40 -27.74
N SER A 45 8.07 -8.29 -28.46
CA SER A 45 9.18 -7.45 -28.91
C SER A 45 8.70 -6.01 -28.99
N GLY A 46 9.43 -5.07 -28.38
CA GLY A 46 9.03 -3.67 -28.37
C GLY A 46 10.14 -2.74 -27.88
N VAL A 47 9.82 -1.46 -27.82
CA VAL A 47 10.66 -0.42 -27.23
C VAL A 47 9.85 0.26 -26.13
N VAL A 48 10.45 0.47 -24.97
CA VAL A 48 9.84 1.11 -23.81
C VAL A 48 10.81 2.14 -23.24
N ASP A 49 10.26 3.18 -22.63
CA ASP A 49 11.03 4.11 -21.81
C ASP A 49 10.79 3.75 -20.33
N LEU A 50 11.87 3.59 -19.56
CA LEU A 50 11.78 3.31 -18.13
C LEU A 50 12.10 4.60 -17.38
N ASN A 51 11.23 4.99 -16.45
CA ASN A 51 11.46 6.17 -15.63
C ASN A 51 11.27 5.80 -14.17
N GLY A 52 12.32 5.96 -13.37
CA GLY A 52 12.32 5.63 -11.95
C GLY A 52 12.97 6.72 -11.10
N PRO A 53 12.59 6.85 -9.82
CA PRO A 53 13.10 7.89 -8.93
C PRO A 53 14.62 7.79 -8.70
N GLN A 54 15.19 6.59 -8.87
CA GLN A 54 16.58 6.32 -8.57
C GLN A 54 17.53 6.57 -9.73
N TYR A 55 17.13 6.18 -10.95
CA TYR A 55 18.01 6.20 -12.14
C TYR A 55 17.54 7.20 -13.21
N GLY A 56 16.40 7.87 -12.99
CA GLY A 56 15.81 8.78 -13.96
C GLY A 56 15.22 8.06 -15.17
N LEU A 57 15.21 8.78 -16.30
CA LEU A 57 14.73 8.27 -17.59
C LEU A 57 15.82 7.44 -18.28
N GLU A 58 15.49 6.20 -18.60
CA GLU A 58 16.23 5.29 -19.46
C GLU A 58 15.43 5.11 -20.78
N PRO A 59 15.73 5.90 -21.82
CA PRO A 59 14.95 5.90 -23.04
C PRO A 59 15.33 4.75 -23.97
N ASN A 60 14.41 4.36 -24.85
CA ASN A 60 14.63 3.42 -25.94
C ASN A 60 15.09 2.01 -25.51
N CYS A 61 14.63 1.52 -24.36
CA CYS A 61 14.90 0.16 -23.91
C CYS A 61 14.17 -0.85 -24.77
N LYS A 62 14.91 -1.78 -25.39
CA LYS A 62 14.30 -2.89 -26.13
C LYS A 62 13.76 -3.92 -25.14
N ILE A 63 12.47 -4.21 -25.19
CA ILE A 63 11.84 -5.29 -24.41
C ILE A 63 11.60 -6.51 -25.30
N SER A 64 11.79 -7.70 -24.74
CA SER A 64 11.64 -8.97 -25.44
C SER A 64 10.89 -9.98 -24.57
N ARG A 65 10.80 -11.23 -25.03
CA ARG A 65 10.07 -12.31 -24.35
C ARG A 65 10.34 -12.41 -22.84
N PRO A 66 9.34 -12.82 -22.04
CA PRO A 66 9.55 -13.10 -20.63
C PRO A 66 10.50 -14.29 -20.43
N LEU A 67 11.30 -14.20 -19.37
CA LEU A 67 12.28 -15.21 -18.98
C LEU A 67 11.91 -15.88 -17.66
N LEU A 68 11.39 -15.11 -16.71
CA LEU A 68 11.11 -15.58 -15.36
C LEU A 68 9.66 -15.30 -14.95
N PHE A 69 9.09 -16.21 -14.18
CA PHE A 69 7.90 -15.98 -13.36
C PHE A 69 8.31 -16.09 -11.89
N CYS A 70 8.10 -15.03 -11.12
CA CYS A 70 8.49 -14.94 -9.73
C CYS A 70 7.26 -14.89 -8.84
N VAL A 71 7.28 -15.65 -7.74
CA VAL A 71 6.20 -15.72 -6.75
C VAL A 71 6.74 -15.37 -5.36
N PRO A 72 5.94 -14.76 -4.47
CA PRO A 72 6.33 -14.52 -3.09
C PRO A 72 6.68 -15.81 -2.34
N VAL A 73 7.70 -15.77 -1.50
CA VAL A 73 8.13 -16.89 -0.65
C VAL A 73 8.61 -16.41 0.71
N VAL A 74 8.51 -17.29 1.71
CA VAL A 74 9.25 -17.17 2.97
C VAL A 74 10.49 -18.04 2.89
N LYS A 75 11.63 -17.53 3.35
CA LYS A 75 12.84 -18.34 3.49
C LYS A 75 13.35 -18.33 4.93
N THR A 76 13.99 -19.43 5.30
CA THR A 76 14.80 -19.55 6.52
C THR A 76 16.25 -19.74 6.12
N VAL A 77 17.13 -18.86 6.59
CA VAL A 77 18.57 -19.01 6.35
C VAL A 77 19.10 -20.15 7.23
N LYS A 78 19.67 -21.18 6.60
CA LYS A 78 20.31 -22.30 7.32
C LYS A 78 21.76 -22.02 7.66
N SER A 79 22.48 -21.37 6.74
CA SER A 79 23.86 -20.93 6.91
C SER A 79 24.19 -19.87 5.86
N ALA A 80 25.03 -18.90 6.21
CA ALA A 80 25.59 -17.90 5.29
C ALA A 80 27.02 -17.57 5.72
N PHE A 81 27.92 -17.42 4.75
CA PHE A 81 29.34 -17.13 4.97
C PHE A 81 29.81 -16.11 3.94
N ASP A 82 30.67 -15.19 4.36
CA ASP A 82 31.42 -14.32 3.47
C ASP A 82 32.69 -15.07 3.03
N THR A 83 32.79 -15.34 1.73
CA THR A 83 33.92 -16.07 1.13
C THR A 83 35.02 -15.15 0.63
N SER A 84 34.92 -13.83 0.86
CA SER A 84 36.00 -12.88 0.54
C SER A 84 37.15 -12.93 1.56
N THR A 85 36.89 -13.49 2.74
CA THR A 85 37.88 -13.71 3.82
C THR A 85 38.43 -15.14 3.80
N ASN A 86 39.65 -15.33 4.33
CA ASN A 86 40.25 -16.64 4.50
C ASN A 86 40.77 -16.80 5.95
N PRO A 87 40.11 -17.60 6.82
CA PRO A 87 38.96 -18.47 6.51
C PRO A 87 37.65 -17.70 6.28
N PRO A 88 36.65 -18.30 5.59
CA PRO A 88 35.34 -17.67 5.40
C PRO A 88 34.68 -17.30 6.72
N THR A 89 34.14 -16.09 6.82
CA THR A 89 33.53 -15.56 8.04
C THR A 89 32.01 -15.81 8.05
N PRO A 90 31.43 -16.40 9.11
CA PRO A 90 29.97 -16.58 9.22
C PRO A 90 29.22 -15.25 9.16
N ILE A 91 28.08 -15.23 8.45
CA ILE A 91 27.17 -14.08 8.37
C ILE A 91 25.95 -14.37 9.23
N THR A 92 25.67 -13.49 10.19
CA THR A 92 24.42 -13.49 10.96
C THR A 92 23.36 -12.71 10.18
N PRO A 93 22.26 -13.35 9.71
CA PRO A 93 21.25 -12.66 8.92
C PRO A 93 20.55 -11.56 9.71
N GLN A 94 20.39 -10.40 9.10
CA GLN A 94 19.63 -9.28 9.65
C GLN A 94 18.18 -9.31 9.16
N PRO A 95 17.18 -9.00 10.02
CA PRO A 95 15.80 -8.86 9.59
C PRO A 95 15.65 -7.54 8.83
N VAL A 96 15.48 -7.62 7.50
CA VAL A 96 15.18 -6.46 6.64
C VAL A 96 13.78 -6.68 6.06
N PRO A 97 12.73 -6.08 6.64
CA PRO A 97 11.36 -6.26 6.16
C PRO A 97 11.11 -5.45 4.89
N GLY A 98 10.35 -6.02 3.96
CA GLY A 98 9.82 -5.35 2.77
C GLY A 98 8.31 -5.55 2.60
N PRO A 99 7.66 -4.77 1.71
CA PRO A 99 6.29 -5.07 1.29
C PRO A 99 6.25 -6.36 0.46
N ASP A 100 5.12 -7.09 0.52
CA ASP A 100 4.89 -8.24 -0.37
C ASP A 100 4.83 -7.73 -1.82
N PRO A 101 5.78 -8.14 -2.69
CA PRO A 101 5.79 -7.69 -4.07
C PRO A 101 4.69 -8.32 -4.92
N GLY A 102 3.99 -9.37 -4.45
CA GLY A 102 3.07 -10.16 -5.26
C GLY A 102 3.77 -10.94 -6.38
N ASP A 103 2.98 -11.58 -7.24
CA ASP A 103 3.50 -12.31 -8.40
C ASP A 103 4.07 -11.34 -9.44
N ARG A 104 5.17 -11.76 -10.10
CA ARG A 104 5.85 -10.97 -11.13
C ARG A 104 6.18 -11.79 -12.37
N ILE A 105 6.04 -11.18 -13.54
CA ILE A 105 6.64 -11.69 -14.78
C ILE A 105 7.82 -10.79 -15.13
N CYS A 106 8.98 -11.39 -15.40
CA CYS A 106 10.18 -10.64 -15.73
C CYS A 106 10.60 -10.84 -17.19
N TYR A 107 10.70 -9.72 -17.90
CA TYR A 107 11.09 -9.61 -19.30
C TYR A 107 12.56 -9.34 -19.44
N ARG A 108 13.16 -9.87 -20.50
CA ARG A 108 14.51 -9.44 -20.90
C ARG A 108 14.42 -8.08 -21.56
N ILE A 109 15.24 -7.15 -21.08
CA ILE A 109 15.38 -5.81 -21.65
C ILE A 109 16.82 -5.55 -22.08
N SER A 110 17.01 -4.57 -22.96
CA SER A 110 18.30 -4.02 -23.35
C SER A 110 18.17 -2.51 -23.48
N CYS A 111 18.68 -1.79 -22.50
CA CYS A 111 18.71 -0.33 -22.48
C CYS A 111 20.07 0.21 -22.96
N PRO A 112 20.13 1.46 -23.47
CA PRO A 112 21.39 2.20 -23.59
C PRO A 112 22.12 2.26 -22.24
N PRO A 113 23.46 2.45 -22.22
CA PRO A 113 24.20 2.60 -20.97
C PRO A 113 23.66 3.76 -20.13
N GLY A 114 23.29 3.47 -18.89
CA GLY A 114 22.90 4.48 -17.90
C GLY A 114 24.12 5.18 -17.27
N PRO A 115 23.91 6.13 -16.34
CA PRO A 115 25.01 6.81 -15.65
C PRO A 115 25.86 5.83 -14.80
N SER A 116 27.16 6.11 -14.66
CA SER A 116 28.04 5.40 -13.71
C SER A 116 27.72 5.88 -12.30
N ILE A 117 26.88 5.14 -11.59
CA ILE A 117 26.62 5.41 -10.18
C ILE A 117 27.20 4.28 -9.31
N SER A 118 27.41 4.58 -8.04
CA SER A 118 27.67 3.60 -6.99
C SER A 118 26.56 3.76 -5.95
N GLN A 119 26.04 2.66 -5.44
CA GLN A 119 24.97 2.69 -4.45
C GLN A 119 25.33 1.84 -3.25
N LEU A 120 25.06 2.33 -2.05
CA LEU A 120 25.09 1.53 -0.84
C LEU A 120 23.75 0.79 -0.71
N VAL A 121 23.77 -0.53 -0.66
CA VAL A 121 22.58 -1.37 -0.49
C VAL A 121 22.73 -2.22 0.77
N THR A 122 21.63 -2.37 1.49
CA THR A 122 21.54 -3.26 2.66
C THR A 122 20.55 -4.36 2.35
N ASP A 123 20.98 -5.61 2.49
CA ASP A 123 20.09 -6.76 2.54
C ASP A 123 20.33 -7.54 3.85
N GLN A 124 19.64 -8.65 4.00
CA GLN A 124 19.77 -9.51 5.18
C GLN A 124 21.19 -10.06 5.43
N PHE A 125 22.10 -9.96 4.47
CA PHE A 125 23.49 -10.42 4.60
C PHE A 125 24.45 -9.25 4.88
N GLY A 126 23.94 -8.03 4.99
CA GLY A 126 24.69 -6.83 5.38
C GLY A 126 24.63 -5.71 4.35
N THR A 127 25.40 -4.66 4.62
CA THR A 127 25.49 -3.45 3.81
C THR A 127 26.73 -3.46 2.93
N ARG A 128 26.57 -3.16 1.64
CA ARG A 128 27.69 -3.13 0.68
C ARG A 128 27.48 -2.10 -0.43
N GLY A 129 28.58 -1.57 -0.95
CA GLY A 129 28.57 -0.77 -2.18
C GLY A 129 28.39 -1.69 -3.40
N VAL A 130 27.43 -1.37 -4.25
CA VAL A 130 27.25 -2.00 -5.56
C VAL A 130 27.66 -1.01 -6.64
N THR A 131 28.51 -1.47 -7.56
CA THR A 131 28.98 -0.71 -8.72
C THR A 131 28.55 -1.41 -10.00
N GLY A 132 28.35 -0.63 -11.05
CA GLY A 132 28.02 -1.17 -12.36
C GLY A 132 29.15 -2.04 -12.92
N ILE A 133 28.79 -3.16 -13.55
CA ILE A 133 29.73 -4.10 -14.20
C ILE A 133 29.86 -3.86 -15.71
N GLY A 134 29.13 -2.89 -16.26
CA GLY A 134 29.22 -2.52 -17.67
C GLY A 134 30.57 -1.88 -18.02
N LYS A 135 30.86 -1.75 -19.32
CA LYS A 135 31.99 -0.92 -19.79
C LYS A 135 31.86 0.47 -19.16
N GLY A 136 32.89 0.99 -18.50
CA GLY A 136 32.81 2.29 -17.81
C GLY A 136 32.10 2.25 -16.44
N PHE A 137 31.92 1.06 -15.84
CA PHE A 137 31.24 0.87 -14.55
C PHE A 137 29.78 1.35 -14.54
N HIS A 138 29.11 1.31 -15.69
CA HIS A 138 27.69 1.66 -15.81
C HIS A 138 26.80 0.53 -15.24
N PHE A 139 25.73 0.92 -14.55
CA PHE A 139 24.62 0.01 -14.27
C PHE A 139 23.89 -0.29 -15.58
N GLN A 140 23.73 -1.58 -15.90
CA GLN A 140 23.07 -2.01 -17.11
C GLN A 140 21.79 -2.77 -16.75
N ALA A 141 20.64 -2.15 -16.98
CA ALA A 141 19.35 -2.80 -16.83
C ALA A 141 19.21 -3.92 -17.89
N PHE A 142 19.01 -5.15 -17.44
CA PHE A 142 18.92 -6.34 -18.30
C PHE A 142 17.61 -7.13 -18.11
N MET A 143 16.86 -6.83 -17.04
CA MET A 143 15.58 -7.44 -16.72
C MET A 143 14.59 -6.42 -16.16
N LEU A 144 13.33 -6.52 -16.57
CA LEU A 144 12.21 -5.73 -16.08
C LEU A 144 11.13 -6.66 -15.53
N CYS A 145 10.81 -6.56 -14.24
CA CYS A 145 9.77 -7.37 -13.58
C CYS A 145 8.49 -6.55 -13.37
N THR A 146 7.38 -6.99 -13.94
CA THR A 146 6.06 -6.33 -13.82
C THR A 146 5.10 -7.14 -12.97
N PRO A 147 4.09 -6.53 -12.33
CA PRO A 147 3.02 -7.26 -11.63
C PRO A 147 2.36 -8.31 -12.53
N ALA A 148 1.97 -9.43 -11.93
CA ALA A 148 1.22 -10.50 -12.57
C ALA A 148 0.07 -10.95 -11.66
N VAL A 149 -1.02 -11.42 -12.27
CA VAL A 149 -2.13 -12.07 -11.57
C VAL A 149 -2.30 -13.48 -12.14
N LYS A 150 -2.67 -14.45 -11.30
CA LYS A 150 -2.91 -15.82 -11.75
C LYS A 150 -4.26 -15.88 -12.47
N GLY A 151 -4.27 -16.54 -13.62
CA GLY A 151 -5.46 -16.68 -14.46
C GLY A 151 -5.62 -15.54 -15.46
N ALA A 152 -6.77 -15.52 -16.14
CA ALA A 152 -7.14 -14.36 -16.93
C ALA A 152 -7.29 -13.16 -15.99
N PHE A 153 -6.96 -11.95 -16.46
CA PHE A 153 -7.45 -10.75 -15.79
C PHE A 153 -8.95 -10.94 -15.56
N PRO A 154 -9.48 -10.62 -14.35
CA PRO A 154 -10.91 -10.62 -14.16
C PRO A 154 -11.46 -9.71 -15.25
N THR A 155 -12.08 -10.33 -16.25
CA THR A 155 -12.89 -9.59 -17.18
C THR A 155 -14.01 -9.16 -16.27
N THR A 156 -14.06 -7.87 -15.93
CA THR A 156 -15.28 -7.30 -15.37
C THR A 156 -16.30 -7.44 -16.49
N SER A 157 -16.88 -8.64 -16.62
CA SER A 157 -18.11 -8.86 -17.34
C SER A 157 -19.13 -8.15 -16.49
N THR A 158 -19.29 -6.86 -16.75
CA THR A 158 -20.47 -6.13 -16.34
C THR A 158 -21.64 -6.91 -16.94
N THR A 159 -22.25 -7.81 -16.16
CA THR A 159 -23.49 -8.45 -16.54
C THR A 159 -24.54 -7.37 -16.50
N THR A 160 -24.69 -6.67 -17.62
CA THR A 160 -25.82 -5.80 -17.89
C THR A 160 -27.04 -6.71 -17.97
N THR A 161 -27.68 -6.96 -16.84
CA THR A 161 -29.07 -7.42 -16.85
C THR A 161 -29.85 -6.27 -17.45
N SER A 162 -30.27 -6.42 -18.72
CA SER A 162 -31.11 -5.45 -19.41
C SER A 162 -32.51 -5.46 -18.80
N THR A 163 -32.65 -4.86 -17.62
CA THR A 163 -33.89 -4.18 -17.28
C THR A 163 -33.86 -2.88 -18.07
N THR A 164 -34.81 -2.72 -18.99
CA THR A 164 -34.96 -1.53 -19.82
C THR A 164 -35.27 -0.32 -18.94
N THR A 165 -34.25 0.28 -18.35
CA THR A 165 -34.31 1.61 -17.75
C THR A 165 -33.62 2.55 -18.73
N THR A 166 -34.43 3.29 -19.47
CA THR A 166 -34.01 4.37 -20.37
C THR A 166 -33.13 5.35 -19.59
N THR A 167 -31.82 5.20 -19.67
CA THR A 167 -30.87 6.14 -19.06
C THR A 167 -30.43 7.07 -20.17
N THR A 168 -31.06 8.23 -20.23
CA THR A 168 -30.65 9.33 -21.10
C THR A 168 -29.26 9.75 -20.66
N THR A 169 -28.23 9.43 -21.45
CA THR A 169 -26.86 9.90 -21.22
C THR A 169 -26.80 11.39 -21.57
N THR A 170 -27.35 12.21 -20.68
CA THR A 170 -27.05 13.63 -20.66
C THR A 170 -25.62 13.71 -20.13
N THR A 171 -24.67 14.08 -20.99
CA THR A 171 -23.32 14.49 -20.56
C THR A 171 -23.50 15.68 -19.62
N ILE A 172 -23.58 15.43 -18.31
CA ILE A 172 -23.64 16.47 -17.30
C ILE A 172 -22.28 17.16 -17.33
N ALA A 173 -22.29 18.44 -17.70
CA ALA A 173 -21.10 19.28 -17.73
C ALA A 173 -20.61 19.53 -16.31
N GLY A 174 -19.61 18.77 -15.87
CA GLY A 174 -18.98 18.93 -14.55
C GLY A 174 -19.92 18.73 -13.36
N CYS A 175 -19.42 19.00 -12.17
CA CYS A 175 -20.21 19.01 -10.94
C CYS A 175 -21.31 20.08 -11.02
N SER A 176 -22.56 19.65 -11.10
CA SER A 176 -23.73 20.51 -11.33
C SER A 176 -24.93 20.09 -10.47
N PRO A 177 -25.88 21.01 -10.21
CA PRO A 177 -27.09 20.70 -9.45
C PRO A 177 -27.98 19.69 -10.19
N VAL A 178 -28.44 18.66 -9.46
CA VAL A 178 -29.43 17.68 -9.93
C VAL A 178 -30.50 17.54 -8.84
N GLY A 179 -31.61 18.27 -8.98
CA GLY A 179 -32.64 18.37 -7.96
C GLY A 179 -32.14 19.14 -6.73
N THR A 180 -32.18 18.50 -5.55
CA THR A 180 -31.66 19.06 -4.29
C THR A 180 -30.24 18.59 -3.96
N ALA A 181 -29.61 17.82 -4.86
CA ALA A 181 -28.27 17.29 -4.69
C ALA A 181 -27.33 17.82 -5.79
N CYS A 182 -26.05 17.49 -5.67
CA CYS A 182 -25.04 17.76 -6.67
C CYS A 182 -24.56 16.43 -7.27
N ALA A 183 -24.36 16.42 -8.58
CA ALA A 183 -23.85 15.26 -9.29
C ALA A 183 -23.00 15.66 -10.49
N GLY A 184 -22.26 14.70 -11.02
CA GLY A 184 -21.36 14.91 -12.16
C GLY A 184 -19.88 14.83 -11.75
N PRO A 185 -18.98 14.72 -12.74
CA PRO A 185 -17.56 14.53 -12.49
C PRO A 185 -16.90 15.84 -12.03
N CYS A 186 -15.98 15.73 -11.09
CA CYS A 186 -15.07 16.80 -10.74
C CYS A 186 -13.84 16.82 -11.67
N PRO A 187 -13.21 17.98 -11.89
CA PRO A 187 -11.97 18.06 -12.69
C PRO A 187 -10.85 17.19 -12.13
N ASN A 188 -10.76 17.10 -10.80
CA ASN A 188 -9.91 16.14 -10.11
C ASN A 188 -10.73 14.87 -9.79
N PRO A 189 -10.31 13.69 -10.25
CA PRO A 189 -11.03 12.44 -9.97
C PRO A 189 -11.04 12.04 -8.48
N ALA A 190 -10.21 12.67 -7.65
CA ALA A 190 -10.20 12.45 -6.21
C ALA A 190 -11.20 13.33 -5.44
N ASP A 191 -11.88 14.29 -6.09
CA ASP A 191 -12.87 15.15 -5.46
C ASP A 191 -14.29 14.57 -5.53
N VAL A 192 -15.09 14.90 -4.53
CA VAL A 192 -16.53 14.59 -4.51
C VAL A 192 -17.30 15.85 -4.91
N CYS A 193 -18.34 15.66 -5.73
CA CYS A 193 -19.28 16.71 -6.06
C CYS A 193 -20.33 16.83 -4.96
N PHE A 194 -20.32 17.92 -4.20
CA PHE A 194 -21.20 18.11 -3.03
C PHE A 194 -21.91 19.48 -3.07
N LEU A 195 -22.96 19.62 -2.27
CA LEU A 195 -23.71 20.87 -2.15
C LEU A 195 -23.06 21.78 -1.10
N SER A 196 -22.52 22.91 -1.56
CA SER A 196 -22.04 24.00 -0.71
C SER A 196 -23.07 25.12 -0.58
N SER A 197 -22.83 26.09 0.30
CA SER A 197 -23.66 27.30 0.40
C SER A 197 -23.66 28.15 -0.88
N ALA A 198 -22.67 27.98 -1.76
CA ALA A 198 -22.56 28.66 -3.05
C ALA A 198 -23.07 27.83 -4.24
N GLY A 199 -23.64 26.64 -3.99
CA GLY A 199 -24.06 25.68 -5.01
C GLY A 199 -23.15 24.46 -5.07
N CYS A 200 -23.16 23.74 -6.19
CA CYS A 200 -22.36 22.53 -6.33
C CYS A 200 -20.87 22.82 -6.47
N ALA A 201 -20.06 22.16 -5.65
CA ALA A 201 -18.63 22.33 -5.60
C ALA A 201 -17.91 20.98 -5.58
N CYS A 202 -16.66 21.00 -6.03
CA CYS A 202 -15.75 19.85 -5.98
C CYS A 202 -14.79 20.02 -4.81
N GLY A 203 -14.64 18.97 -4.01
CA GLY A 203 -13.69 18.93 -2.90
C GLY A 203 -14.10 17.88 -1.88
N CYS A 204 -13.70 18.12 -0.62
CA CYS A 204 -14.14 17.32 0.52
C CYS A 204 -15.62 17.58 0.85
N GLY A 205 -16.44 16.53 0.77
CA GLY A 205 -17.87 16.61 1.06
C GLY A 205 -18.55 15.24 1.08
N VAL A 206 -19.84 15.24 1.41
CA VAL A 206 -20.68 14.04 1.31
C VAL A 206 -21.18 13.87 -0.12
N ASP A 207 -21.03 12.67 -0.67
CA ASP A 207 -21.61 12.32 -1.95
C ASP A 207 -23.14 12.10 -1.85
N ALA A 208 -23.79 11.82 -2.98
CA ALA A 208 -25.22 11.55 -3.02
C ALA A 208 -25.64 10.30 -2.22
N SER A 209 -24.69 9.43 -1.86
CA SER A 209 -24.89 8.24 -1.04
C SER A 209 -24.69 8.51 0.46
N GLY A 210 -24.30 9.73 0.84
CA GLY A 210 -23.99 10.12 2.22
C GLY A 210 -22.59 9.69 2.67
N VAL A 211 -21.69 9.30 1.75
CA VAL A 211 -20.31 8.93 2.06
C VAL A 211 -19.43 10.17 1.96
N CYS A 212 -18.66 10.43 3.01
CA CYS A 212 -17.68 11.51 3.03
C CYS A 212 -16.42 11.14 2.24
N GLY A 213 -15.99 12.00 1.33
CA GLY A 213 -14.77 11.82 0.55
C GLY A 213 -14.38 13.10 -0.19
N GLY A 214 -13.24 13.06 -0.88
CA GLY A 214 -12.73 14.21 -1.62
C GLY A 214 -11.28 14.55 -1.27
N THR A 215 -10.73 15.60 -1.90
CA THR A 215 -9.45 16.18 -1.49
C THR A 215 -9.64 17.42 -0.62
N CYS A 216 -8.63 17.67 0.23
CA CYS A 216 -8.57 18.84 1.08
C CYS A 216 -7.63 19.91 0.50
N PRO A 217 -7.91 21.21 0.71
CA PRO A 217 -7.02 22.28 0.25
C PRO A 217 -5.59 22.16 0.80
N ASN A 218 -5.47 21.66 2.03
CA ASN A 218 -4.19 21.31 2.62
C ASN A 218 -3.90 19.83 2.36
N PRO A 219 -2.76 19.48 1.72
CA PRO A 219 -2.41 18.10 1.41
C PRO A 219 -2.16 17.22 2.65
N ASN A 220 -2.02 17.82 3.84
CA ASN A 220 -1.87 17.08 5.11
C ASN A 220 -3.20 16.83 5.82
N ASP A 221 -4.32 17.29 5.28
CA ASP A 221 -5.65 17.07 5.85
C ASP A 221 -6.32 15.89 5.15
N VAL A 222 -7.14 15.16 5.90
CA VAL A 222 -7.96 14.05 5.39
C VAL A 222 -9.42 14.48 5.38
N CYS A 223 -10.11 14.15 4.30
CA CYS A 223 -11.55 14.32 4.22
C CYS A 223 -12.25 13.17 4.94
N THR A 224 -12.91 13.45 6.06
CA THR A 224 -13.58 12.44 6.89
C THR A 224 -14.83 13.03 7.57
N GLN A 225 -15.73 12.17 8.00
CA GLN A 225 -16.92 12.52 8.77
C GLN A 225 -16.92 11.79 10.12
N PRO A 226 -16.41 12.42 11.18
CA PRO A 226 -16.43 11.87 12.53
C PRO A 226 -17.87 11.61 13.01
N SER A 227 -18.06 10.64 13.90
CA SER A 227 -19.37 10.39 14.51
C SER A 227 -19.89 11.65 15.22
N GLY A 228 -20.97 12.23 14.70
CA GLY A 228 -21.58 13.45 15.23
C GLY A 228 -21.03 14.77 14.67
N ALA A 229 -20.10 14.71 13.71
CA ALA A 229 -19.59 15.89 13.02
C ALA A 229 -20.02 15.91 11.53
N VAL A 230 -19.83 17.07 10.89
CA VAL A 230 -20.06 17.26 9.45
C VAL A 230 -18.84 16.77 8.69
N CYS A 231 -19.03 16.17 7.51
CA CYS A 231 -17.93 15.82 6.61
C CYS A 231 -17.09 17.06 6.30
N GLY A 232 -15.77 16.95 6.49
CA GLY A 232 -14.86 18.08 6.35
C GLY A 232 -13.40 17.65 6.35
N CYS A 233 -12.53 18.63 6.19
CA CYS A 233 -11.08 18.44 6.22
C CYS A 233 -10.56 18.51 7.65
N TYR A 234 -9.97 17.42 8.11
CA TYR A 234 -9.39 17.30 9.43
C TYR A 234 -7.88 17.04 9.33
N PRO A 235 -7.04 17.62 10.20
CA PRO A 235 -5.61 17.36 10.18
C PRO A 235 -5.31 15.87 10.35
N HIS A 236 -4.37 15.34 9.57
CA HIS A 236 -3.93 13.97 9.73
C HIS A 236 -3.09 13.79 11.01
N CYS A 237 -3.18 12.61 11.63
CA CYS A 237 -2.44 12.27 12.85
C CYS A 237 -0.93 12.01 12.63
N GLY A 238 -0.23 12.78 11.80
CA GLY A 238 1.17 12.51 11.47
C GLY A 238 1.37 11.07 10.95
N PRO A 239 2.40 10.32 11.40
CA PRO A 239 2.70 8.98 10.91
C PRO A 239 1.84 7.85 11.52
N ALA A 240 0.81 8.16 12.31
CA ALA A 240 0.00 7.13 12.95
C ALA A 240 -0.82 6.34 11.92
N GLN A 241 -0.84 5.02 12.11
CA GLN A 241 -1.61 4.10 11.29
C GLN A 241 -2.84 3.60 12.06
N PHE A 242 -3.93 3.39 11.34
CA PHE A 242 -5.08 2.68 11.88
C PHE A 242 -4.66 1.24 12.22
N PRO A 243 -5.14 0.65 13.34
CA PRO A 243 -6.12 1.19 14.28
C PRO A 243 -5.52 2.00 15.44
N THR A 244 -4.21 2.10 15.62
CA THR A 244 -3.67 2.64 16.88
C THR A 244 -3.90 4.13 17.06
N CYS A 245 -3.91 4.92 15.97
CA CYS A 245 -4.18 6.36 15.96
C CYS A 245 -3.53 7.10 17.14
N ASN A 246 -2.24 6.84 17.39
CA ASN A 246 -1.43 7.40 18.47
C ASN A 246 -0.52 8.52 17.98
N GLY A 247 -1.01 9.28 17.01
CA GLY A 247 -0.23 10.31 16.31
C GLY A 247 -0.25 11.66 16.99
N ASN A 248 0.66 12.53 16.56
CA ASN A 248 0.68 13.91 17.03
C ASN A 248 -0.40 14.72 16.32
N CYS A 249 -1.16 15.47 17.10
CA CYS A 249 -2.12 16.44 16.61
C CYS A 249 -1.72 17.87 17.03
N PRO A 250 -2.21 18.90 16.32
CA PRO A 250 -2.04 20.28 16.77
C PRO A 250 -2.54 20.48 18.21
N PRO A 251 -2.01 21.47 18.96
CA PRO A 251 -2.43 21.73 20.34
C PRO A 251 -3.95 21.86 20.46
N GLY A 252 -4.55 21.07 21.35
CA GLY A 252 -6.00 21.06 21.60
C GLY A 252 -6.79 19.96 20.89
N PHE A 253 -6.15 19.15 20.05
CA PHE A 253 -6.77 18.02 19.35
C PHE A 253 -6.17 16.69 19.79
N ASN A 254 -6.97 15.61 19.74
CA ASN A 254 -6.57 14.24 19.96
C ASN A 254 -6.61 13.46 18.66
N CYS A 255 -5.69 12.51 18.48
CA CYS A 255 -5.78 11.61 17.36
C CYS A 255 -6.84 10.55 17.62
N VAL A 256 -7.84 10.47 16.75
CA VAL A 256 -8.98 9.56 16.87
C VAL A 256 -9.11 8.67 15.63
N GLN A 257 -9.78 7.52 15.81
CA GLN A 257 -10.05 6.56 14.75
C GLN A 257 -11.32 6.94 13.98
N ASP A 258 -11.25 6.97 12.65
CA ASP A 258 -12.42 6.86 11.78
C ASP A 258 -12.62 5.39 11.42
N ALA A 259 -13.52 4.71 12.13
CA ALA A 259 -13.83 3.30 11.82
C ALA A 259 -14.51 3.12 10.45
N ALA A 260 -15.19 4.15 9.93
CA ALA A 260 -15.89 4.06 8.64
C ALA A 260 -14.90 4.06 7.48
N ASN A 261 -13.86 4.89 7.56
CA ASN A 261 -12.86 5.04 6.49
C ASN A 261 -11.51 4.35 6.79
N SER A 262 -11.37 3.70 7.96
CA SER A 262 -10.11 3.08 8.40
C SER A 262 -8.92 4.05 8.41
N THR A 263 -9.15 5.32 8.79
CA THR A 263 -8.15 6.38 8.85
C THR A 263 -7.99 6.95 10.26
N CYS A 264 -6.93 7.71 10.49
CA CYS A 264 -6.69 8.45 11.73
C CYS A 264 -6.69 9.95 11.45
N PHE A 265 -7.39 10.74 12.26
CA PHE A 265 -7.46 12.19 12.11
C PHE A 265 -7.52 12.90 13.48
N CYS A 266 -7.24 14.20 13.49
CA CYS A 266 -7.22 15.01 14.69
C CYS A 266 -8.59 15.64 14.98
N GLN A 267 -9.13 15.39 16.18
CA GLN A 267 -10.41 15.91 16.69
C GLN A 267 -10.29 16.48 18.10
#